data_AF-A0A7C6YCT8-F1
#
_entry.id   AF-A0A7C6YCT8-F1
#
_cell.length_a   1.000
_cell.length_b   1.000
_cell.length_c   1.000
_cell.angle_alpha   90.00
_cell.angle_beta   90.00
_cell.angle_gamma   90.00
#
_symmetry.space_group_name_H-M   'P 1'
#
loop_
_entity.id
_entity.type
_entity.pdbx_description
1 polymer ?
#
loop_
_entity_poly.entity_id
_entity_poly.type
_entity_poly.pdbx_seq_one_letter_code
_entity_poly.pdbx_strand_id
1 'polypeptide(L)'
;MTIIAAADGSALGNPGPAGWAWYIDADRWRCGGWSRGTNNQGELTAVLDLLRQTAHSDEPLHVLCDSQYVINSITTWMPGWKRKGWKKRDGKPVLNVEIMKALDEAMRGRSVTFEWVKGHAGHELNEKADALANGAAQAHASKGAPRPGPGFPGATAVGAGEDPTAPPTADGSARPAAATPSTEPDLFSMDDDEVARASVDLVVDLERSLLTDAVRTDRAALESLLHPEWRHVCSRGEVWSLADRLAAAEGAAPEKAGFDLIEARELTADAVLLLWRGPGVDGTVLRSSVWVRSGGDWRQAFQQGTREA
;
A
#
# COMPACT_ATOMS: atom_id res chain seq x y z
N MET A 1 -14.23 26.25 -3.77
CA MET A 1 -14.06 25.25 -4.85
C MET A 1 -13.49 23.98 -4.21
N THR A 2 -13.44 22.84 -4.88
CA THR A 2 -12.79 21.63 -4.33
C THR A 2 -11.42 21.49 -4.96
N ILE A 3 -10.37 21.30 -4.16
CA ILE A 3 -9.02 21.01 -4.64
C ILE A 3 -8.96 19.52 -4.99
N ILE A 4 -8.61 19.19 -6.23
CA ILE A 4 -8.39 17.81 -6.68
C ILE A 4 -6.90 17.64 -6.92
N ALA A 5 -6.31 16.63 -6.30
CA ALA A 5 -4.89 16.33 -6.40
C ALA A 5 -4.67 14.82 -6.51
N ALA A 6 -3.64 14.39 -7.23
CA ALA A 6 -3.12 13.04 -7.11
C ALA A 6 -1.88 13.01 -6.22
N ALA A 7 -1.68 11.92 -5.49
CA ALA A 7 -0.52 11.70 -4.64
C ALA A 7 0.02 10.28 -4.82
N ASP A 8 1.32 10.16 -5.01
CA ASP A 8 1.99 8.90 -5.35
C ASP A 8 3.40 8.80 -4.75
N GLY A 9 3.91 7.57 -4.63
CA GLY A 9 5.22 7.21 -4.12
C GLY A 9 5.93 6.22 -5.02
N SER A 10 7.27 6.27 -5.01
CA SER A 10 8.11 5.34 -5.77
C SER A 10 9.32 4.91 -4.93
N ALA A 11 9.78 3.68 -5.13
CA ALA A 11 11.03 3.20 -4.56
C ALA A 11 11.80 2.30 -5.55
N LEU A 12 13.08 2.61 -5.74
CA LEU A 12 14.02 1.83 -6.54
C LEU A 12 14.62 0.71 -5.67
N GLY A 13 13.83 -0.34 -5.48
CA GLY A 13 14.06 -1.36 -4.45
C GLY A 13 13.38 -0.98 -3.14
N ASN A 14 12.95 -1.97 -2.36
CA ASN A 14 12.08 -1.76 -1.19
C ASN A 14 12.61 -2.49 0.05
N PRO A 15 13.48 -1.86 0.89
CA PRO A 15 13.87 -0.45 0.87
C PRO A 15 14.99 -0.10 -0.12
N GLY A 16 14.97 1.13 -0.64
CA GLY A 16 15.92 1.65 -1.62
C GLY A 16 15.74 3.16 -1.82
N PRO A 17 16.44 3.81 -2.77
CA PRO A 17 16.19 5.21 -3.11
C PRO A 17 14.70 5.42 -3.42
N ALA A 18 14.07 6.34 -2.71
CA ALA A 18 12.61 6.50 -2.75
C ALA A 18 12.23 7.96 -2.97
N GLY A 19 11.08 8.15 -3.60
CA GLY A 19 10.52 9.44 -3.97
C GLY A 19 9.03 9.49 -3.64
N TRP A 20 8.53 10.70 -3.52
CA TRP A 20 7.13 11.01 -3.30
C TRP A 20 6.77 12.24 -4.12
N ALA A 21 5.51 12.33 -4.56
CA ALA A 21 5.02 13.51 -5.22
C ALA A 21 3.51 13.66 -5.09
N TRP A 22 3.05 14.90 -5.13
CA TRP A 22 1.65 15.23 -5.37
C TRP A 22 1.54 16.24 -6.50
N TYR A 23 0.42 16.18 -7.22
CA TYR A 23 0.17 17.00 -8.41
C TYR A 23 -1.29 17.47 -8.45
N ILE A 24 -1.49 18.78 -8.60
CA ILE A 24 -2.79 19.42 -8.87
C ILE A 24 -2.79 19.91 -10.33
N ASP A 25 -1.77 20.69 -10.70
CA ASP A 25 -1.52 21.16 -12.06
C ASP A 25 -0.05 21.59 -12.23
N ALA A 26 0.30 22.13 -13.41
CA ALA A 26 1.66 22.50 -13.78
C ALA A 26 2.29 23.58 -12.87
N ASP A 27 1.48 24.42 -12.24
CA ASP A 27 1.92 25.49 -11.33
C ASP A 27 1.80 25.08 -9.86
N ARG A 28 1.14 23.95 -9.56
CA ARG A 28 0.84 23.45 -8.22
C ARG A 28 1.16 21.97 -8.11
N TRP A 29 2.42 21.69 -7.83
CA TRP A 29 2.93 20.35 -7.58
C TRP A 29 4.14 20.41 -6.66
N ARG A 30 4.43 19.28 -6.00
CA ARG A 30 5.66 19.13 -5.24
C ARG A 30 6.14 17.69 -5.21
N CYS A 31 7.46 17.51 -5.17
CA CYS A 31 8.08 16.21 -4.98
C CYS A 31 9.28 16.28 -4.04
N GLY A 32 9.69 15.12 -3.55
CA GLY A 32 10.86 14.94 -2.70
C GLY A 32 11.20 13.47 -2.59
N GLY A 33 12.16 13.13 -1.74
CA GLY A 33 12.58 11.75 -1.57
C GLY A 33 13.72 11.59 -0.59
N TRP A 34 14.24 10.36 -0.53
CA TRP A 34 15.34 9.98 0.34
C TRP A 34 16.24 8.95 -0.36
N SER A 35 17.50 8.86 0.08
CA SER A 35 18.43 7.84 -0.43
C SER A 35 18.03 6.41 -0.05
N ARG A 36 17.23 6.24 1.01
CA ARG A 36 16.71 4.96 1.45
C ARG A 36 15.35 5.13 2.12
N GLY A 37 14.32 4.53 1.53
CA GLY A 37 12.95 4.49 2.01
C GLY A 37 12.18 3.36 1.33
N THR A 38 10.89 3.27 1.60
CA THR A 38 9.98 2.27 1.02
C THR A 38 8.92 2.96 0.16
N ASN A 39 8.26 2.20 -0.71
CA ASN A 39 7.16 2.73 -1.52
C ASN A 39 6.06 3.35 -0.65
N ASN A 40 5.60 2.59 0.35
CA ASN A 40 4.55 3.01 1.28
C ASN A 40 4.91 4.29 2.06
N GLN A 41 6.19 4.49 2.41
CA GLN A 41 6.64 5.75 3.02
C GLN A 41 6.51 6.91 2.04
N GLY A 42 6.87 6.70 0.77
CA GLY A 42 6.72 7.69 -0.30
C GLY A 42 5.25 8.09 -0.47
N GLU A 43 4.36 7.12 -0.66
CA GLU A 43 2.93 7.37 -0.88
C GLU A 43 2.29 8.11 0.31
N LEU A 44 2.55 7.68 1.56
CA LEU A 44 2.03 8.37 2.75
C LEU A 44 2.61 9.78 2.90
N THR A 45 3.87 9.98 2.53
CA THR A 45 4.52 11.30 2.61
C THR A 45 3.96 12.25 1.56
N ALA A 46 3.65 11.78 0.36
CA ALA A 46 3.00 12.60 -0.67
C ALA A 46 1.68 13.20 -0.16
N VAL A 47 0.84 12.37 0.48
CA VAL A 47 -0.43 12.82 1.08
C VAL A 47 -0.17 13.80 2.23
N LEU A 48 0.79 13.50 3.12
CA LEU A 48 1.12 14.37 4.24
C LEU A 48 1.60 15.75 3.77
N ASP A 49 2.47 15.78 2.77
CA ASP A 49 2.99 17.04 2.24
C ASP A 49 1.88 17.86 1.57
N LEU A 50 1.02 17.23 0.78
CA LEU A 50 -0.15 17.87 0.17
C LEU A 50 -1.07 18.49 1.23
N LEU A 51 -1.35 17.75 2.32
CA LEU A 51 -2.17 18.26 3.42
C LEU A 51 -1.52 19.49 4.06
N ARG A 52 -0.21 19.45 4.33
CA ARG A 52 0.52 20.59 4.90
C ARG A 52 0.54 21.80 3.98
N GLN A 53 0.77 21.58 2.68
CA GLN A 53 0.82 22.64 1.66
C GLN A 53 -0.52 23.33 1.45
N THR A 54 -1.62 22.64 1.75
CA THR A 54 -2.98 23.17 1.62
C THR A 54 -3.60 23.58 2.97
N ALA A 55 -2.83 23.57 4.06
CA ALA A 55 -3.35 23.74 5.42
C ALA A 55 -4.01 25.11 5.68
N HIS A 56 -3.61 26.16 4.95
CA HIS A 56 -4.21 27.50 5.02
C HIS A 56 -5.47 27.65 4.17
N SER A 57 -5.83 26.63 3.40
CA SER A 57 -7.03 26.63 2.56
C SER A 57 -8.19 25.95 3.27
N ASP A 58 -9.34 26.63 3.31
CA ASP A 58 -10.62 26.08 3.78
C ASP A 58 -11.34 25.23 2.71
N GLU A 59 -10.77 25.12 1.50
CA GLU A 59 -11.36 24.34 0.42
C GLU A 59 -11.30 22.83 0.73
N PRO A 60 -12.38 22.07 0.44
CA PRO A 60 -12.33 20.62 0.51
C PRO A 60 -11.22 20.05 -0.38
N LEU A 61 -10.56 19.01 0.10
CA LEU A 61 -9.50 18.30 -0.62
C LEU A 61 -10.00 16.92 -1.06
N HIS A 62 -9.83 16.61 -2.33
CA HIS A 62 -10.11 15.30 -2.91
C HIS A 62 -8.81 14.72 -3.47
N VAL A 63 -8.34 13.64 -2.86
CA VAL A 63 -7.04 13.02 -3.15
C VAL A 63 -7.24 11.74 -3.94
N LEU A 64 -6.64 11.68 -5.13
CA LEU A 64 -6.55 10.49 -5.95
C LEU A 64 -5.27 9.72 -5.58
N CYS A 65 -5.41 8.44 -5.27
CA CYS A 65 -4.28 7.54 -5.01
C CYS A 65 -4.55 6.19 -5.68
N ASP A 66 -3.54 5.55 -6.24
CA ASP A 66 -3.61 4.15 -6.68
C ASP A 66 -3.24 3.14 -5.58
N SER A 67 -2.63 3.64 -4.48
CA SER A 67 -2.35 2.85 -3.29
C SER A 67 -3.58 2.63 -2.41
N GLN A 68 -4.12 1.40 -2.46
CA GLN A 68 -5.11 0.95 -1.49
C GLN A 68 -4.55 0.93 -0.06
N TYR A 69 -3.25 0.71 0.12
CA TYR A 69 -2.61 0.73 1.43
C TYR A 69 -2.77 2.11 2.08
N VAL A 70 -2.49 3.20 1.36
CA VAL A 70 -2.65 4.56 1.89
C VAL A 70 -4.11 4.84 2.23
N ILE A 71 -5.03 4.56 1.30
CA ILE A 71 -6.45 4.80 1.48
C ILE A 71 -6.97 4.05 2.71
N ASN A 72 -6.68 2.76 2.84
CA ASN A 72 -7.14 1.94 3.96
C ASN A 72 -6.48 2.35 5.29
N SER A 73 -5.18 2.69 5.26
CA SER A 73 -4.46 3.19 6.44
C SER A 73 -5.13 4.42 7.03
N ILE A 74 -5.53 5.36 6.18
CA ILE A 74 -6.14 6.63 6.60
C ILE A 74 -7.62 6.44 6.96
N THR A 75 -8.40 5.79 6.10
CA THR A 75 -9.87 5.77 6.21
C THR A 75 -10.38 4.68 7.16
N THR A 76 -9.72 3.52 7.20
CA THR A 76 -10.24 2.32 7.87
C THR A 76 -9.46 1.99 9.13
N TRP A 77 -8.12 2.00 9.07
CA TRP A 77 -7.28 1.47 10.16
C TRP A 77 -6.91 2.51 11.21
N MET A 78 -6.61 3.75 10.79
CA MET A 78 -6.21 4.85 11.69
C MET A 78 -7.14 5.03 12.91
N PRO A 79 -8.49 5.01 12.78
CA PRO A 79 -9.37 5.12 13.95
C PRO A 79 -9.17 3.99 14.97
N GLY A 80 -8.85 2.78 14.51
CA GLY A 80 -8.50 1.65 15.36
C GLY A 80 -7.16 1.83 16.05
N TRP A 81 -6.14 2.26 15.32
CA TRP A 81 -4.80 2.52 15.86
C TRP A 81 -4.80 3.63 16.91
N LYS A 82 -5.54 4.72 16.67
CA LYS A 82 -5.71 5.81 17.65
C LYS A 82 -6.29 5.33 18.96
N ARG A 83 -7.34 4.51 18.92
CA ARG A 83 -7.94 3.91 20.14
C ARG A 83 -6.97 3.03 20.91
N LYS A 84 -6.02 2.41 20.22
CA LYS A 84 -4.96 1.57 20.81
C LYS A 84 -3.68 2.37 21.14
N GLY A 85 -3.73 3.70 21.09
CA GLY A 85 -2.57 4.54 21.40
C GLY A 85 -1.42 4.42 20.38
N TRP A 86 -1.76 4.20 19.10
CA TRP A 86 -0.83 3.96 17.99
C TRP A 86 0.07 2.73 18.16
N LYS A 87 -0.41 1.77 18.96
CA LYS A 87 0.27 0.52 19.22
C LYS A 87 -0.50 -0.62 18.58
N LYS A 88 0.25 -1.62 18.16
CA LYS A 88 -0.27 -2.93 17.82
C LYS A 88 -0.56 -3.72 19.11
N ARG A 89 -1.10 -4.93 19.00
CA ARG A 89 -1.50 -5.77 20.12
C ARG A 89 -0.31 -6.16 21.03
N ASP A 90 0.88 -6.32 20.47
CA ASP A 90 2.17 -6.51 21.17
C ASP A 90 2.69 -5.26 21.89
N GLY A 91 2.00 -4.12 21.77
CA GLY A 91 2.41 -2.86 22.37
C GLY A 91 3.47 -2.10 21.57
N LYS A 92 3.95 -2.63 20.45
CA LYS A 92 4.89 -1.92 19.56
C LYS A 92 4.15 -0.90 18.71
N PRO A 93 4.83 0.16 18.26
CA PRO A 93 4.19 1.15 17.40
C PRO A 93 3.73 0.54 16.07
N VAL A 94 2.65 1.09 15.51
CA VAL A 94 2.23 0.77 14.14
C VAL A 94 3.32 1.16 13.12
N LEU A 95 3.36 0.49 11.97
CA LEU A 95 4.30 0.86 10.91
C LEU A 95 4.04 2.30 10.46
N ASN A 96 5.11 3.06 10.18
CA ASN A 96 5.03 4.47 9.79
C ASN A 96 4.26 5.35 10.79
N VAL A 97 4.24 4.98 12.09
CA VAL A 97 3.47 5.66 13.14
C VAL A 97 3.66 7.18 13.16
N GLU A 98 4.88 7.67 12.94
CA GLU A 98 5.14 9.11 12.97
C GLU A 98 4.52 9.83 11.77
N ILE A 99 4.55 9.21 10.58
CA ILE A 99 3.84 9.72 9.39
C ILE A 99 2.33 9.65 9.62
N MET A 100 1.82 8.56 10.19
CA MET A 100 0.38 8.38 10.47
C MET A 100 -0.16 9.39 11.49
N LYS A 101 0.60 9.68 12.56
CA LYS A 101 0.25 10.73 13.53
C LYS A 101 0.25 12.10 12.87
N ALA A 102 1.25 12.39 12.04
CA ALA A 102 1.32 13.65 11.31
C ALA A 102 0.16 13.83 10.31
N LEU A 103 -0.25 12.74 9.64
CA LEU A 103 -1.44 12.71 8.79
C LEU A 103 -2.71 12.99 9.59
N ASP A 104 -2.90 12.31 10.73
CA ASP A 104 -4.05 12.52 11.61
C ASP A 104 -4.17 13.98 12.07
N GLU A 105 -3.04 14.59 12.45
CA GLU A 105 -2.99 16.00 12.83
C GLU A 105 -3.34 16.91 11.64
N ALA A 106 -2.72 16.67 10.48
CA ALA A 106 -2.90 17.52 9.29
C ALA A 106 -4.30 17.45 8.67
N MET A 107 -5.07 16.40 8.96
CA MET A 107 -6.47 16.26 8.53
C MET A 107 -7.48 16.84 9.54
N ARG A 108 -7.07 17.19 10.77
CA ARG A 108 -8.00 17.63 11.81
C ARG A 108 -8.75 18.90 11.38
N GLY A 109 -10.07 18.84 11.45
CA GLY A 109 -10.95 19.98 11.12
C GLY A 109 -11.10 20.26 9.63
N ARG A 110 -10.59 19.39 8.74
CA ARG A 110 -10.62 19.56 7.29
C ARG A 110 -11.56 18.55 6.64
N SER A 111 -12.12 18.93 5.49
CA SER A 111 -12.87 18.02 4.63
C SER A 111 -11.91 17.40 3.61
N VAL A 112 -11.46 16.17 3.90
CA VAL A 112 -10.55 15.41 3.04
C VAL A 112 -11.23 14.12 2.61
N THR A 113 -11.24 13.85 1.31
CA THR A 113 -11.78 12.62 0.73
C THR A 113 -10.73 11.95 -0.13
N PHE A 114 -10.82 10.63 -0.24
CA PHE A 114 -9.90 9.82 -1.01
C PHE A 114 -10.68 9.04 -2.07
N GLU A 115 -10.15 8.98 -3.28
CA GLU A 115 -10.63 8.13 -4.36
C GLU A 115 -9.51 7.21 -4.80
N TRP A 116 -9.82 5.92 -4.84
CA TRP A 116 -8.92 4.95 -5.45
C TRP A 116 -9.00 5.09 -6.96
N VAL A 117 -7.88 5.41 -7.58
CA VAL A 117 -7.73 5.41 -9.03
C VAL A 117 -6.89 4.22 -9.46
N LYS A 118 -7.10 3.76 -10.69
CA LYS A 118 -6.32 2.65 -11.21
C LYS A 118 -4.89 3.12 -11.54
N GLY A 119 -3.90 2.39 -11.05
CA GLY A 119 -2.50 2.56 -11.47
C GLY A 119 -2.33 2.24 -12.95
N HIS A 120 -1.65 3.14 -13.67
CA HIS A 120 -1.40 3.16 -15.12
C HIS A 120 -2.58 3.51 -16.05
N ALA A 121 -2.27 4.41 -17.00
CA ALA A 121 -3.03 4.84 -18.18
C ALA A 121 -4.52 5.19 -17.95
N GLY A 122 -4.82 6.48 -17.87
CA GLY A 122 -6.19 7.01 -17.89
C GLY A 122 -6.51 8.08 -16.85
N HIS A 123 -5.57 8.37 -15.95
CA HIS A 123 -5.72 9.38 -14.90
C HIS A 123 -4.55 10.37 -14.97
N GLU A 124 -4.71 11.44 -15.75
CA GLU A 124 -3.63 12.40 -16.04
C GLU A 124 -2.95 12.93 -14.77
N LEU A 125 -3.70 13.27 -13.72
CA LEU A 125 -3.12 13.74 -12.47
C LEU A 125 -2.23 12.69 -11.80
N ASN A 126 -2.68 11.42 -11.77
CA ASN A 126 -1.92 10.31 -11.17
C ASN A 126 -0.66 10.02 -11.97
N GLU A 127 -0.75 10.01 -13.30
CA GLU A 127 0.42 9.83 -14.18
C GLU A 127 1.47 10.92 -13.99
N LYS A 128 1.05 12.16 -13.73
CA LYS A 128 1.97 13.26 -13.40
C LYS A 128 2.61 13.06 -12.02
N ALA A 129 1.84 12.63 -11.02
CA ALA A 129 2.37 12.33 -9.70
C ALA A 129 3.38 11.17 -9.74
N ASP A 130 3.05 10.05 -10.39
CA ASP A 130 3.92 8.89 -10.60
C ASP A 130 5.25 9.31 -11.26
N ALA A 131 5.18 10.06 -12.37
CA ALA A 131 6.37 10.51 -13.07
C ALA A 131 7.28 11.39 -12.19
N LEU A 132 6.69 12.26 -11.35
CA LEU A 132 7.43 13.10 -10.41
C LEU A 132 8.05 12.29 -9.28
N ALA A 133 7.33 11.31 -8.72
CA ALA A 133 7.81 10.43 -7.66
C ALA A 133 8.96 9.54 -8.15
N ASN A 134 8.80 8.92 -9.33
CA ASN A 134 9.84 8.14 -9.99
C ASN A 134 11.08 9.00 -10.30
N GLY A 135 10.90 10.21 -10.82
CA GLY A 135 11.99 11.15 -11.05
C GLY A 135 12.75 11.51 -9.77
N ALA A 136 12.04 11.68 -8.66
CA ALA A 136 12.66 11.93 -7.36
C ALA A 136 13.45 10.74 -6.83
N ALA A 137 12.91 9.52 -6.93
CA ALA A 137 13.63 8.30 -6.53
C ALA A 137 14.92 8.12 -7.35
N GLN A 138 14.88 8.37 -8.67
CA GLN A 138 16.05 8.32 -9.55
C GLN A 138 17.10 9.40 -9.24
N ALA A 139 16.67 10.61 -8.91
CA ALA A 139 17.57 11.66 -8.47
C ALA A 139 18.36 11.22 -7.23
N HIS A 140 17.70 10.62 -6.25
CA HIS A 140 18.38 10.08 -5.07
C HIS A 140 19.26 8.87 -5.37
N ALA A 141 18.87 7.98 -6.29
CA ALA A 141 19.72 6.87 -6.73
C ALA A 141 21.03 7.34 -7.38
N SER A 142 20.98 8.46 -8.10
CA SER A 142 22.15 9.11 -8.70
C SER A 142 22.89 10.07 -7.75
N LYS A 143 22.56 10.07 -6.44
CA LYS A 143 23.11 10.96 -5.40
C LYS A 143 22.86 12.46 -5.65
N GLY A 144 21.90 12.80 -6.50
CA GLY A 144 21.37 14.15 -6.67
C GLY A 144 20.19 14.44 -5.72
N ALA A 145 19.65 15.65 -5.84
CA ALA A 145 18.40 16.05 -5.18
C ALA A 145 17.37 16.45 -6.24
N PRO A 146 16.10 16.00 -6.14
CA PRO A 146 15.06 16.43 -7.06
C PRO A 146 14.77 17.92 -6.90
N ARG A 147 14.35 18.58 -7.98
CA ARG A 147 13.80 19.93 -7.89
C ARG A 147 12.40 19.82 -7.28
N PRO A 148 12.16 20.40 -6.08
CA PRO A 148 10.96 20.08 -5.32
C PRO A 148 9.65 20.59 -5.92
N GLY A 149 9.67 21.46 -6.92
CA GLY A 149 8.47 22.04 -7.52
C GLY A 149 8.00 23.35 -6.84
N PRO A 150 7.00 24.02 -7.40
CA PRO A 150 6.51 25.33 -6.95
C PRO A 150 5.71 25.29 -5.64
N GLY A 151 5.19 24.13 -5.22
CA GLY A 151 4.33 24.00 -4.04
C GLY A 151 2.93 24.60 -4.26
N PHE A 152 2.19 24.83 -3.17
CA PHE A 152 0.85 25.43 -3.24
C PHE A 152 0.90 26.92 -2.89
N PRO A 153 0.25 27.83 -3.67
CA PRO A 153 0.28 29.26 -3.40
C PRO A 153 -0.23 29.63 -2.01
N GLY A 154 0.49 30.51 -1.33
CA GLY A 154 0.13 30.99 0.01
C GLY A 154 0.52 30.02 1.14
N ALA A 155 1.07 28.85 0.82
CA ALA A 155 1.76 28.06 1.82
C ALA A 155 2.92 28.91 2.33
N THR A 156 2.93 29.25 3.61
CA THR A 156 4.16 29.74 4.24
C THR A 156 5.20 28.68 3.98
N ALA A 157 6.36 29.07 3.44
CA ALA A 157 7.48 28.16 3.26
C ALA A 157 7.58 27.36 4.55
N VAL A 158 7.31 26.05 4.48
CA VAL A 158 7.27 25.19 5.65
C VAL A 158 8.62 25.39 6.31
N GLY A 159 8.64 26.17 7.40
CA GLY A 159 9.86 26.51 8.10
C GLY A 159 10.49 25.21 8.53
N ALA A 160 11.81 25.12 8.43
CA ALA A 160 12.63 24.01 8.87
C ALA A 160 12.37 23.66 10.35
N GLY A 161 11.31 22.89 10.57
CA GLY A 161 10.83 22.34 11.83
C GLY A 161 10.20 21.00 11.47
N GLU A 162 11.05 19.98 11.46
CA GLU A 162 10.78 18.58 11.07
C GLU A 162 10.29 18.39 9.62
N ASP A 163 11.26 18.64 8.74
CA ASP A 163 11.21 18.36 7.31
C ASP A 163 10.90 16.86 7.06
N PRO A 164 9.81 16.50 6.35
CA PRO A 164 9.54 15.12 5.96
C PRO A 164 10.59 14.56 4.98
N THR A 165 11.51 15.41 4.46
CA THR A 165 12.69 14.98 3.70
C THR A 165 13.90 14.62 4.57
N ALA A 166 13.82 14.82 5.90
CA ALA A 166 14.85 14.33 6.81
C ALA A 166 14.85 12.79 6.83
N PRO A 167 16.01 12.12 6.63
CA PRO A 167 16.08 10.68 6.80
C PRO A 167 15.70 10.31 8.23
N PRO A 168 14.99 9.19 8.48
CA PRO A 168 14.76 8.74 9.84
C PRO A 168 16.12 8.57 10.53
N THR A 169 16.36 9.31 11.60
CA THR A 169 17.62 9.25 12.35
C THR A 169 17.73 7.90 13.03
N ALA A 170 18.66 7.06 12.57
CA ALA A 170 19.25 6.02 13.40
C ALA A 170 20.43 6.65 14.15
N ASP A 171 20.23 7.12 15.38
CA ASP A 171 21.19 6.94 16.48
C ASP A 171 20.74 7.64 17.78
N GLY A 172 20.73 6.87 18.87
CA GLY A 172 20.91 7.37 20.24
C GLY A 172 22.25 6.83 20.75
N SER A 173 23.27 7.69 20.80
CA SER A 173 24.67 7.32 21.02
C SER A 173 25.01 6.87 22.45
N ALA A 174 25.89 5.86 22.56
CA ALA A 174 26.98 5.83 23.54
C ALA A 174 28.24 5.17 22.90
N ARG A 175 29.41 5.75 23.17
CA ARG A 175 30.73 5.56 22.51
C ARG A 175 31.64 4.58 23.31
N PRO A 176 32.89 4.28 22.88
CA PRO A 176 33.30 3.25 21.90
C PRO A 176 34.10 2.08 22.54
N ALA A 177 34.00 0.87 22.01
CA ALA A 177 35.03 -0.16 22.21
C ALA A 177 35.06 -1.19 21.06
N ALA A 178 36.27 -1.36 20.52
CA ALA A 178 36.81 -2.49 19.76
C ALA A 178 36.00 -3.09 18.60
N ALA A 179 36.65 -3.11 17.43
CA ALA A 179 36.19 -3.78 16.23
C ALA A 179 35.95 -5.29 16.43
N THR A 180 34.72 -5.69 16.12
CA THR A 180 34.29 -7.05 15.73
C THR A 180 33.27 -6.86 14.61
N PRO A 181 33.17 -7.79 13.63
CA PRO A 181 32.24 -7.63 12.53
C PRO A 181 30.82 -7.61 13.11
N SER A 182 30.13 -6.49 12.89
CA SER A 182 28.79 -6.24 13.41
C SER A 182 27.81 -7.22 12.74
N THR A 183 27.55 -8.35 13.38
CA THR A 183 26.26 -9.01 13.26
C THR A 183 25.30 -8.11 14.05
N GLU A 184 24.53 -7.28 13.35
CA GLU A 184 23.54 -6.44 14.01
C GLU A 184 22.56 -7.33 14.81
N PRO A 185 22.17 -6.90 16.02
CA PRO A 185 21.08 -7.53 16.74
C PRO A 185 19.81 -7.41 15.89
N ASP A 186 19.19 -8.57 15.71
CA ASP A 186 18.12 -8.83 14.77
C ASP A 186 16.95 -7.84 14.93
N LEU A 187 16.44 -7.38 13.78
CA LEU A 187 15.29 -6.49 13.61
C LEU A 187 13.98 -7.12 14.14
N PHE A 188 14.08 -8.35 14.65
CA PHE A 188 13.04 -9.20 15.20
C PHE A 188 13.25 -9.43 16.71
N SER A 189 12.63 -8.57 17.49
CA SER A 189 11.93 -9.04 18.68
C SER A 189 10.50 -8.51 18.69
N MET A 190 9.91 -8.32 17.49
CA MET A 190 8.46 -8.44 17.34
C MET A 190 8.17 -9.92 17.46
N ASP A 191 7.22 -10.33 18.28
CA ASP A 191 6.74 -11.71 18.20
C ASP A 191 6.35 -11.97 16.73
N ASP A 192 6.96 -12.97 16.12
CA ASP A 192 6.77 -13.33 14.71
C ASP A 192 5.27 -13.47 14.37
N ASP A 193 4.47 -13.86 15.36
CA ASP A 193 3.01 -13.98 15.30
C ASP A 193 2.27 -12.68 14.94
N GLU A 194 2.83 -11.49 15.19
CA GLU A 194 2.12 -10.21 14.99
C GLU A 194 2.44 -9.54 13.65
N VAL A 195 3.66 -9.70 13.16
CA VAL A 195 4.01 -9.39 11.76
C VAL A 195 3.31 -10.37 10.83
N ALA A 196 3.24 -11.64 11.24
CA ALA A 196 2.44 -12.64 10.57
C ALA A 196 0.96 -12.27 10.56
N ARG A 197 0.37 -11.88 11.69
CA ARG A 197 -1.05 -11.49 11.75
C ARG A 197 -1.38 -10.30 10.86
N ALA A 198 -0.53 -9.26 10.82
CA ALA A 198 -0.76 -8.10 9.94
C ALA A 198 -0.62 -8.43 8.45
N SER A 199 0.33 -9.31 8.10
CA SER A 199 0.49 -9.81 6.73
C SER A 199 -0.66 -10.71 6.32
N VAL A 200 -1.14 -11.55 7.23
CA VAL A 200 -2.30 -12.43 7.05
C VAL A 200 -3.59 -11.62 6.89
N ASP A 201 -3.82 -10.60 7.73
CA ASP A 201 -5.01 -9.74 7.63
C ASP A 201 -5.04 -8.99 6.28
N LEU A 202 -3.88 -8.48 5.83
CA LEU A 202 -3.76 -7.89 4.48
C LEU A 202 -4.08 -8.91 3.38
N VAL A 203 -3.55 -10.13 3.47
CA VAL A 203 -3.83 -11.20 2.49
C VAL A 203 -5.31 -11.59 2.48
N VAL A 204 -5.98 -11.60 3.63
CA VAL A 204 -7.43 -11.82 3.73
C VAL A 204 -8.21 -10.73 3.00
N ASP A 205 -7.81 -9.46 3.14
CA ASP A 205 -8.45 -8.35 2.44
C ASP A 205 -8.21 -8.40 0.92
N LEU A 206 -6.99 -8.76 0.49
CA LEU A 206 -6.67 -8.96 -0.92
C LEU A 206 -7.47 -10.13 -1.53
N GLU A 207 -7.63 -11.24 -0.80
CA GLU A 207 -8.51 -12.35 -1.21
C GLU A 207 -9.95 -11.90 -1.35
N ARG A 208 -10.48 -11.13 -0.39
CA ARG A 208 -11.83 -10.58 -0.48
C ARG A 208 -11.99 -9.68 -1.72
N SER A 209 -10.96 -8.90 -2.04
CA SER A 209 -10.97 -8.02 -3.22
C SER A 209 -11.07 -8.80 -4.54
N LEU A 210 -10.35 -9.94 -4.67
CA LEU A 210 -10.38 -10.82 -5.84
C LEU A 210 -11.78 -11.40 -6.13
N LEU A 211 -12.70 -11.38 -5.17
CA LEU A 211 -14.05 -11.90 -5.31
C LEU A 211 -15.06 -10.84 -5.75
N THR A 212 -14.68 -9.56 -5.76
CA THR A 212 -15.54 -8.48 -6.21
C THR A 212 -15.65 -8.46 -7.73
N ASP A 213 -16.83 -8.14 -8.27
CA ASP A 213 -17.02 -8.03 -9.73
C ASP A 213 -16.07 -7.02 -10.37
N ALA A 214 -15.76 -5.93 -9.65
CA ALA A 214 -14.81 -4.90 -10.07
C ALA A 214 -13.42 -5.46 -10.36
N VAL A 215 -12.89 -6.32 -9.48
CA VAL A 215 -11.57 -6.96 -9.68
C VAL A 215 -11.69 -8.14 -10.64
N ARG A 216 -12.77 -8.92 -10.58
CA ARG A 216 -12.94 -10.14 -11.38
C ARG A 216 -13.09 -9.91 -12.88
N THR A 217 -13.56 -8.74 -13.27
CA THR A 217 -13.75 -8.33 -14.66
C THR A 217 -12.62 -7.43 -15.16
N ASP A 218 -11.79 -6.88 -14.27
CA ASP A 218 -10.64 -6.07 -14.64
C ASP A 218 -9.38 -6.91 -14.79
N ARG A 219 -8.94 -7.04 -16.05
CA ARG A 219 -7.71 -7.75 -16.43
C ARG A 219 -6.48 -7.25 -15.66
N ALA A 220 -6.31 -5.93 -15.51
CA ALA A 220 -5.10 -5.38 -14.90
C ALA A 220 -5.10 -5.56 -13.38
N ALA A 221 -6.26 -5.48 -12.74
CA ALA A 221 -6.40 -5.78 -11.31
C ALA A 221 -6.06 -7.25 -11.02
N LEU A 222 -6.50 -8.16 -11.89
CA LEU A 222 -6.12 -9.58 -11.84
C LEU A 222 -4.61 -9.77 -12.06
N GLU A 223 -3.99 -9.11 -13.04
CA GLU A 223 -2.54 -9.21 -13.28
C GLU A 223 -1.68 -8.65 -12.13
N SER A 224 -2.20 -7.67 -11.38
CA SER A 224 -1.56 -7.13 -10.19
C SER A 224 -1.64 -8.10 -9.00
N LEU A 225 -2.82 -8.69 -8.77
CA LEU A 225 -3.10 -9.54 -7.61
C LEU A 225 -2.76 -11.02 -7.82
N LEU A 226 -2.65 -11.49 -9.06
CA LEU A 226 -2.31 -12.88 -9.39
C LEU A 226 -0.85 -12.98 -9.80
N HIS A 227 -0.16 -13.99 -9.28
CA HIS A 227 1.22 -14.29 -9.65
C HIS A 227 1.29 -14.70 -11.14
N PRO A 228 2.37 -14.38 -11.89
CA PRO A 228 2.51 -14.80 -13.29
C PRO A 228 2.37 -16.32 -13.50
N GLU A 229 2.78 -17.11 -12.51
CA GLU A 229 2.65 -18.57 -12.51
C GLU A 229 1.36 -19.08 -11.85
N TRP A 230 0.37 -18.22 -11.66
CA TRP A 230 -0.86 -18.57 -10.94
C TRP A 230 -1.58 -19.78 -11.54
N ARG A 231 -2.10 -20.63 -10.67
CA ARG A 231 -2.90 -21.81 -11.02
C ARG A 231 -4.14 -21.91 -10.15
N HIS A 232 -5.26 -22.29 -10.76
CA HIS A 232 -6.50 -22.60 -10.04
C HIS A 232 -7.05 -23.95 -10.43
N VAL A 233 -7.27 -24.82 -9.44
CA VAL A 233 -7.98 -26.09 -9.62
C VAL A 233 -9.42 -25.90 -9.19
N CYS A 234 -10.34 -25.83 -10.16
CA CYS A 234 -11.75 -25.62 -9.85
C CYS A 234 -12.38 -26.88 -9.23
N SER A 235 -13.57 -26.73 -8.65
CA SER A 235 -14.27 -27.84 -7.99
C SER A 235 -14.78 -28.94 -8.92
N ARG A 236 -14.61 -28.76 -10.23
CA ARG A 236 -14.85 -29.78 -11.28
C ARG A 236 -13.57 -30.53 -11.69
N GLY A 237 -12.42 -30.18 -11.12
CA GLY A 237 -11.12 -30.77 -11.44
C GLY A 237 -10.41 -30.15 -12.65
N GLU A 238 -10.92 -29.06 -13.22
CA GLU A 238 -10.24 -28.33 -14.30
C GLU A 238 -9.12 -27.46 -13.71
N VAL A 239 -7.99 -27.40 -14.41
CA VAL A 239 -6.85 -26.55 -14.03
C VAL A 239 -6.82 -25.33 -14.94
N TRP A 240 -6.80 -24.16 -14.33
CA TRP A 240 -6.80 -22.86 -14.98
C TRP A 240 -5.46 -22.17 -14.75
N SER A 241 -4.91 -21.59 -15.81
CA SER A 241 -3.77 -20.68 -15.75
C SER A 241 -4.21 -19.23 -15.60
N LEU A 242 -3.26 -18.32 -15.36
CA LEU A 242 -3.53 -16.88 -15.40
C LEU A 242 -4.12 -16.47 -16.76
N ALA A 243 -3.58 -16.98 -17.87
CA ALA A 243 -4.08 -16.67 -19.21
C ALA A 243 -5.56 -17.08 -19.37
N ASP A 244 -5.94 -18.26 -18.89
CA ASP A 244 -7.34 -18.73 -18.92
C ASP A 244 -8.25 -17.84 -18.07
N ARG A 245 -7.78 -17.45 -16.88
CA ARG A 245 -8.53 -16.57 -15.96
C ARG A 245 -8.77 -15.19 -16.55
N LEU A 246 -7.76 -14.62 -17.21
CA LEU A 246 -7.85 -13.31 -17.85
C LEU A 246 -8.75 -13.38 -19.10
N ALA A 247 -8.65 -14.45 -19.90
CA ALA A 247 -9.53 -14.67 -21.05
C ALA A 247 -11.01 -14.80 -20.61
N ALA A 248 -11.27 -15.43 -19.46
CA ALA A 248 -12.62 -15.57 -18.90
C ALA A 248 -13.15 -14.33 -18.16
N ALA A 249 -12.32 -13.30 -17.92
CA ALA A 249 -12.75 -12.06 -17.27
C ALA A 249 -13.67 -11.24 -18.19
N GLU A 250 -13.46 -11.32 -19.51
CA GLU A 250 -14.27 -10.67 -20.55
C GLU A 250 -15.57 -11.45 -20.77
N GLY A 251 -16.56 -11.24 -19.90
CA GLY A 251 -17.91 -11.82 -20.03
C GLY A 251 -18.36 -12.71 -18.88
N ALA A 252 -17.63 -12.72 -17.76
CA ALA A 252 -18.06 -13.42 -16.56
C ALA A 252 -19.37 -12.83 -16.01
N ALA A 253 -20.39 -13.68 -15.83
CA ALA A 253 -21.60 -13.30 -15.11
C ALA A 253 -21.26 -12.99 -13.64
N PRO A 254 -22.00 -12.06 -12.99
CA PRO A 254 -21.79 -11.75 -11.57
C PRO A 254 -21.95 -13.04 -10.75
N GLU A 255 -20.87 -13.44 -10.09
CA GLU A 255 -20.89 -14.58 -9.18
C GLU A 255 -21.39 -14.06 -7.82
N LYS A 256 -22.18 -14.85 -7.08
CA LYS A 256 -22.53 -14.45 -5.72
C LYS A 256 -21.23 -14.24 -4.94
N ALA A 257 -20.98 -13.03 -4.49
CA ALA A 257 -19.85 -12.80 -3.60
C ALA A 257 -20.17 -13.41 -2.24
N GLY A 258 -19.33 -14.34 -1.78
CA GLY A 258 -19.41 -14.88 -0.44
C GLY A 258 -18.03 -15.34 0.00
N PHE A 259 -17.63 -14.87 1.18
CA PHE A 259 -16.32 -15.11 1.74
C PHE A 259 -16.47 -15.29 3.25
N ASP A 260 -16.51 -16.56 3.66
CA ASP A 260 -16.53 -16.98 5.05
C ASP A 260 -15.17 -17.60 5.39
N LEU A 261 -14.31 -16.83 6.05
CA LEU A 261 -12.95 -17.25 6.37
C LEU A 261 -12.97 -18.37 7.43
N ILE A 262 -12.39 -19.52 7.11
CA ILE A 262 -12.22 -20.66 8.02
C ILE A 262 -10.88 -20.56 8.75
N GLU A 263 -9.80 -20.40 8.00
CA GLU A 263 -8.44 -20.34 8.51
C GLU A 263 -7.63 -19.34 7.68
N ALA A 264 -6.78 -18.59 8.36
CA ALA A 264 -5.74 -17.81 7.74
C ALA A 264 -4.45 -18.11 8.48
N ARG A 265 -3.49 -18.70 7.79
CA ARG A 265 -2.26 -19.23 8.39
C ARG A 265 -1.06 -18.77 7.60
N GLU A 266 -0.10 -18.19 8.29
CA GLU A 266 1.22 -17.97 7.72
C GLU A 266 1.94 -19.32 7.55
N LEU A 267 2.42 -19.59 6.34
CA LEU A 267 3.28 -20.73 6.05
C LEU A 267 4.76 -20.35 6.22
N THR A 268 5.10 -19.15 5.75
CA THR A 268 6.41 -18.50 5.88
C THR A 268 6.21 -16.98 5.88
N ALA A 269 7.22 -16.19 6.24
CA ALA A 269 7.15 -14.72 6.18
C ALA A 269 6.69 -14.17 4.81
N ASP A 270 6.92 -14.92 3.73
CA ASP A 270 6.56 -14.55 2.36
C ASP A 270 5.44 -15.43 1.78
N ALA A 271 4.75 -16.24 2.59
CA ALA A 271 3.67 -17.12 2.11
C ALA A 271 2.53 -17.29 3.13
N VAL A 272 1.30 -17.05 2.69
CA VAL A 272 0.08 -17.20 3.51
C VAL A 272 -0.88 -18.18 2.84
N LEU A 273 -1.42 -19.09 3.63
CA LEU A 273 -2.51 -19.98 3.28
C LEU A 273 -3.82 -19.44 3.84
N LEU A 274 -4.84 -19.35 3.00
CA LEU A 274 -6.23 -19.12 3.42
C LEU A 274 -7.07 -20.36 3.15
N LEU A 275 -7.94 -20.70 4.08
CA LEU A 275 -9.06 -21.62 3.90
C LEU A 275 -10.35 -20.86 4.13
N TRP A 276 -11.30 -20.96 3.21
CA TRP A 276 -12.54 -20.21 3.30
C TRP A 276 -13.68 -20.90 2.54
N ARG A 277 -14.93 -20.60 2.92
CA ARG A 277 -16.13 -21.01 2.20
C ARG A 277 -16.62 -19.88 1.31
N GLY A 278 -16.94 -20.24 0.08
CA GLY A 278 -17.63 -19.37 -0.85
C GLY A 278 -18.77 -20.11 -1.55
N PRO A 279 -19.69 -19.37 -2.17
CA PRO A 279 -20.70 -19.96 -3.03
C PRO A 279 -20.04 -20.58 -4.27
N GLY A 280 -20.63 -21.65 -4.76
CA GLY A 280 -20.36 -22.24 -6.07
C GLY A 280 -21.66 -22.45 -6.82
N VAL A 281 -21.54 -23.00 -8.04
CA VAL A 281 -22.67 -23.19 -8.96
C VAL A 281 -23.78 -24.07 -8.36
N ASP A 282 -23.42 -25.13 -7.62
CA ASP A 282 -24.35 -26.15 -7.12
C ASP A 282 -24.37 -26.26 -5.57
N GLY A 283 -23.95 -25.22 -4.85
CA GLY A 283 -23.88 -25.25 -3.38
C GLY A 283 -22.67 -24.50 -2.82
N THR A 284 -22.15 -24.95 -1.69
CA THR A 284 -20.98 -24.35 -1.04
C THR A 284 -19.69 -25.02 -1.53
N VAL A 285 -18.65 -24.22 -1.74
CA VAL A 285 -17.32 -24.69 -2.12
C VAL A 285 -16.33 -24.28 -1.04
N LEU A 286 -15.61 -25.27 -0.51
CA LEU A 286 -14.44 -25.05 0.33
C LEU A 286 -13.27 -24.68 -0.58
N ARG A 287 -12.61 -23.57 -0.28
CA ARG A 287 -11.51 -23.05 -1.07
C ARG A 287 -10.25 -22.94 -0.22
N SER A 288 -9.14 -23.28 -0.84
CA SER A 288 -7.80 -22.99 -0.33
C SER A 288 -7.10 -22.04 -1.29
N SER A 289 -6.47 -21.00 -0.78
CA SER A 289 -5.62 -20.11 -1.58
C SER A 289 -4.27 -19.90 -0.93
N VAL A 290 -3.23 -19.84 -1.75
CA VAL A 290 -1.86 -19.55 -1.32
C VAL A 290 -1.45 -18.21 -1.94
N TRP A 291 -1.04 -17.30 -1.08
CA TRP A 291 -0.48 -16.01 -1.44
C TRP A 291 1.00 -16.03 -1.17
N VAL A 292 1.77 -15.40 -2.05
CA VAL A 292 3.22 -15.26 -1.93
C VAL A 292 3.62 -13.81 -2.10
N ARG A 293 4.72 -13.40 -1.48
CA ARG A 293 5.31 -12.09 -1.66
C ARG A 293 6.23 -12.09 -2.88
N SER A 294 5.91 -11.28 -3.87
CA SER A 294 6.66 -11.16 -5.13
C SER A 294 6.92 -9.69 -5.44
N GLY A 295 8.20 -9.28 -5.46
CA GLY A 295 8.57 -7.89 -5.72
C GLY A 295 8.20 -6.91 -4.60
N GLY A 296 7.86 -7.42 -3.40
CA GLY A 296 7.41 -6.62 -2.25
C GLY A 296 5.89 -6.63 -2.05
N ASP A 297 5.14 -7.08 -3.05
CA ASP A 297 3.67 -7.13 -3.01
C ASP A 297 3.16 -8.56 -2.82
N TRP A 298 2.00 -8.71 -2.21
CA TRP A 298 1.32 -9.99 -2.07
C TRP A 298 0.55 -10.33 -3.34
N ARG A 299 0.80 -11.51 -3.89
CA ARG A 299 0.09 -12.04 -5.05
C ARG A 299 -0.39 -13.46 -4.79
N GLN A 300 -1.62 -13.77 -5.19
CA GLN A 300 -2.14 -15.13 -5.11
C GLN A 300 -1.35 -15.99 -6.12
N ALA A 301 -0.74 -17.07 -5.65
CA ALA A 301 0.00 -18.02 -6.48
C ALA A 301 -0.83 -19.25 -6.82
N PHE A 302 -1.74 -19.66 -5.93
CA PHE A 302 -2.53 -20.86 -6.14
C PHE A 302 -3.91 -20.72 -5.52
N GLN A 303 -4.91 -21.34 -6.15
CA GLN A 303 -6.23 -21.56 -5.56
C GLN A 303 -6.73 -22.96 -5.88
N GLN A 304 -7.47 -23.58 -4.96
CA GLN A 304 -8.24 -24.79 -5.23
C GLN A 304 -9.62 -24.67 -4.62
N GLY A 305 -10.64 -25.15 -5.33
CA GLY A 305 -11.99 -25.31 -4.81
C GLY A 305 -12.39 -26.79 -4.75
N THR A 306 -13.06 -27.20 -3.68
CA THR A 306 -13.66 -28.52 -3.51
C THR A 306 -15.12 -28.36 -3.12
N ARG A 307 -16.03 -29.08 -3.77
CA ARG A 307 -17.46 -29.05 -3.40
C ARG A 307 -17.62 -29.61 -1.99
N GLU A 308 -18.36 -28.90 -1.14
CA GLU A 308 -18.77 -29.41 0.17
C GLU A 308 -19.88 -30.45 -0.09
N ALA A 309 -19.76 -31.64 0.50
CA ALA A 309 -20.65 -32.78 0.27
C ALA A 309 -22.00 -32.64 0.97
#